data_AF-A0A447UPN9-F1
#
_entry.id   AF-A0A447UPN9-F1
#
_cell.length_a   1.000
_cell.length_b   1.000
_cell.length_c   1.000
_cell.angle_alpha   90.00
_cell.angle_beta   90.00
_cell.angle_gamma   90.00
#
_symmetry.space_group_name_H-M   'P 1'
#
loop_
_entity.id
_entity.type
_entity.pdbx_description
1 polymer ?
#
loop_
_entity_poly.entity_id
_entity_poly.type
_entity_poly.pdbx_seq_one_letter_code
_entity_poly.pdbx_strand_id
1 'polypeptide(L)'
;MPGADAQLIRFISHLQRRNLEVKFSEVKPPAVAPGQEKTMPVQDWREFTFTVSSRLQPERLLQDFDATGLRLNSVSITMSPQGQFDYTMKGSIYAQN
;
A
#
# COMPACT_ATOMS: atom_id res chain seq x y z
N MET A 1 -11.69 -4.03 10.06
CA MET A 1 -10.91 -4.01 8.80
C MET A 1 -10.72 -5.45 8.34
N PRO A 2 -10.50 -5.73 7.06
CA PRO A 2 -10.19 -7.09 6.64
C PRO A 2 -8.89 -7.59 7.30
N GLY A 3 -8.77 -8.91 7.47
CA GLY A 3 -7.54 -9.53 7.94
C GLY A 3 -6.40 -9.32 6.95
N ALA A 4 -5.15 -9.32 7.43
CA ALA A 4 -3.95 -9.00 6.65
C ALA A 4 -3.85 -9.74 5.31
N ASP A 5 -4.03 -11.06 5.31
CA ASP A 5 -3.90 -11.86 4.09
C ASP A 5 -5.00 -11.52 3.08
N ALA A 6 -6.25 -11.39 3.54
CA ALA A 6 -7.37 -11.05 2.67
C ALA A 6 -7.20 -9.65 2.05
N GLN A 7 -6.73 -8.68 2.84
CA GLN A 7 -6.48 -7.32 2.37
C GLN A 7 -5.38 -7.28 1.31
N LEU A 8 -4.25 -7.96 1.57
CA LEU A 8 -3.13 -8.02 0.63
C LEU A 8 -3.52 -8.77 -0.65
N ILE A 9 -4.15 -9.95 -0.54
CA ILE A 9 -4.62 -10.73 -1.69
C ILE A 9 -5.57 -9.89 -2.55
N ARG A 10 -6.50 -9.16 -1.93
CA ARG A 10 -7.45 -8.29 -2.65
C ARG A 10 -6.72 -7.22 -3.45
N PHE A 11 -5.76 -6.54 -2.83
CA PHE A 11 -5.00 -5.48 -3.50
C PHE A 11 -4.06 -6.03 -4.58
N ILE A 12 -3.36 -7.14 -4.32
CA ILE A 12 -2.54 -7.85 -5.31
C ILE A 12 -3.39 -8.26 -6.52
N SER A 13 -4.53 -8.91 -6.27
CA SER A 13 -5.44 -9.36 -7.32
C SER A 13 -5.94 -8.19 -8.17
N HIS A 14 -6.22 -7.04 -7.54
CA HIS A 14 -6.66 -5.83 -8.24
C HIS A 14 -5.62 -5.30 -9.23
N LEU A 15 -4.33 -5.33 -8.85
CA LEU A 15 -3.22 -4.88 -9.68
C LEU A 15 -2.85 -5.91 -10.75
N GLN A 16 -2.89 -7.20 -10.43
CA GLN A 16 -2.63 -8.29 -11.38
C GLN A 16 -3.62 -8.29 -12.54
N ARG A 17 -4.91 -7.97 -12.30
CA ARG A 17 -5.91 -7.81 -13.38
C ARG A 17 -5.54 -6.73 -14.41
N ARG A 18 -4.67 -5.80 -14.04
CA ARG A 18 -4.16 -4.72 -14.90
C ARG A 18 -2.74 -4.98 -15.39
N ASN A 19 -2.24 -6.21 -15.22
CA ASN A 19 -0.89 -6.65 -15.57
C ASN A 19 0.22 -5.82 -14.87
N LEU A 20 -0.01 -5.45 -13.61
CA LEU A 20 0.95 -4.69 -12.81
C LEU A 20 1.52 -5.56 -11.70
N GLU A 21 2.85 -5.54 -11.58
CA GLU A 21 3.56 -6.08 -10.43
C GLU A 21 3.56 -5.04 -9.30
N VAL A 22 3.52 -5.53 -8.06
CA VAL A 22 3.60 -4.70 -6.87
C VAL A 22 4.51 -5.38 -5.85
N LYS A 23 5.31 -4.57 -5.16
CA LYS A 23 6.16 -5.03 -4.05
C LYS A 23 5.62 -4.48 -2.74
N PHE A 24 5.52 -5.35 -1.73
CA PHE A 24 5.14 -4.96 -0.38
C PHE A 24 6.30 -5.13 0.59
N SER A 25 6.36 -4.24 1.56
CA SER A 25 7.23 -4.37 2.72
C SER A 25 6.41 -4.14 3.98
N GLU A 26 6.40 -5.15 4.86
CA GLU A 26 5.76 -5.04 6.18
C GLU A 26 6.54 -4.09 7.09
N VAL A 27 5.82 -3.17 7.74
CA VAL A 27 6.37 -2.26 8.73
C VAL A 27 6.23 -2.91 10.10
N LYS A 28 7.36 -3.32 10.67
CA LYS A 28 7.39 -3.88 12.03
C LYS A 28 7.30 -2.75 13.06
N PRO A 29 6.45 -2.86 14.09
CA PRO A 29 6.44 -1.92 15.19
C PRO A 29 7.84 -1.82 15.85
N PRO A 30 8.27 -0.63 16.30
CA PRO A 30 9.52 -0.49 17.02
C PRO A 30 9.52 -1.34 18.28
N ALA A 31 10.65 -2.00 18.56
CA ALA A 31 10.81 -2.78 19.78
C ALA A 31 10.74 -1.86 21.00
N VAL A 32 10.01 -2.26 22.03
CA VAL A 32 9.97 -1.55 23.30
C VAL A 32 11.33 -1.70 23.98
N ALA A 33 11.94 -0.59 24.41
CA ALA A 33 13.24 -0.64 25.07
C ALA A 33 13.14 -1.39 26.42
N PRO A 34 14.18 -2.13 26.84
CA PRO A 34 14.20 -2.77 28.14
C PRO A 34 14.01 -1.74 29.26
N GLY A 35 13.03 -1.94 30.15
CA GLY A 35 12.75 -1.06 31.27
C GLY A 35 11.72 0.05 31.03
N GLN A 36 11.18 0.20 29.82
CA GLN A 36 10.00 1.04 29.58
C GLN A 36 8.72 0.27 29.85
N GLU A 37 7.84 0.81 30.71
CA GLU A 37 6.47 0.33 30.82
C GLU A 37 5.79 0.43 29.45
N LYS A 38 5.14 -0.66 29.04
CA LYS A 38 4.41 -0.77 27.76
C LYS A 38 3.14 0.07 27.84
N THR A 39 3.31 1.39 27.79
CA THR A 39 2.24 2.40 27.87
C THR A 39 1.53 2.60 26.53
N MET A 40 2.10 2.09 25.43
CA MET A 40 1.47 2.14 24.12
C MET A 40 0.37 1.06 24.00
N PRO A 41 -0.81 1.41 23.47
CA PRO A 41 -1.87 0.44 23.21
C PRO A 41 -1.35 -0.67 22.28
N VAL A 42 -1.85 -1.89 22.49
CA VAL A 42 -1.50 -3.04 21.65
C VAL A 42 -1.94 -2.74 20.22
N GLN A 43 -0.99 -2.78 19.28
CA GLN A 43 -1.26 -2.59 17.87
C GLN A 43 -1.98 -3.85 17.32
N ASP A 44 -3.30 -3.79 17.11
CA ASP A 44 -4.12 -4.88 16.56
C ASP A 44 -4.14 -4.92 15.01
N TRP A 45 -3.31 -4.09 14.40
CA TRP A 45 -3.26 -3.85 12.96
C TRP A 45 -1.82 -3.94 12.43
N ARG A 46 -1.68 -4.38 11.19
CA ARG A 46 -0.41 -4.48 10.45
C ARG A 46 -0.39 -3.42 9.36
N GLU A 47 0.79 -2.87 9.11
CA GLU A 47 1.04 -1.92 8.04
C GLU A 47 1.97 -2.54 6.98
N PHE A 48 1.59 -2.41 5.72
CA PHE A 48 2.38 -2.82 4.57
C PHE A 48 2.55 -1.65 3.62
N THR A 49 3.80 -1.23 3.40
CA THR A 49 4.08 -0.23 2.38
C THR A 49 4.12 -0.87 1.00
N PHE A 50 3.68 -0.13 -0.02
CA PHE A 50 3.75 -0.57 -1.41
C PHE A 50 4.33 0.51 -2.32
N THR A 51 4.87 0.07 -3.44
CA THR A 51 5.18 0.93 -4.59
C THR A 51 4.66 0.25 -5.85
N VAL A 52 3.95 0.99 -6.68
CA VAL A 52 3.45 0.53 -7.99
C VAL A 52 3.70 1.60 -9.03
N SER A 53 4.19 1.18 -10.20
CA SER A 53 4.38 2.06 -11.35
C SER A 53 3.48 1.61 -12.50
N SER A 54 2.84 2.55 -13.18
CA SER A 54 1.88 2.27 -14.24
C SER A 54 1.80 3.42 -15.24
N ARG A 55 1.35 3.11 -16.46
CA ARG A 55 0.90 4.11 -17.44
C ARG A 55 -0.56 4.54 -17.25
N LEU A 56 -1.29 3.86 -16.36
CA LEU A 56 -2.63 4.25 -15.96
C LEU A 56 -2.56 5.32 -14.89
N GLN A 57 -3.43 6.33 -15.02
CA GLN A 57 -3.66 7.33 -14.00
C GLN A 57 -4.09 6.66 -12.67
N PRO A 58 -3.61 7.15 -11.52
CA PRO A 58 -3.95 6.63 -10.18
C PRO A 58 -5.44 6.37 -9.97
N GLU A 59 -6.29 7.30 -10.41
CA GLU A 59 -7.75 7.26 -10.27
C GLU A 59 -8.34 6.08 -11.04
N ARG A 60 -7.83 5.81 -12.25
CA ARG A 60 -8.24 4.65 -13.07
C ARG A 60 -7.66 3.35 -12.54
N LEU A 61 -6.44 3.40 -12.02
CA LEU A 61 -5.78 2.24 -11.44
C LEU A 61 -6.52 1.75 -10.19
N LEU A 62 -6.97 2.66 -9.34
CA LEU A 62 -7.73 2.37 -8.12
C LEU A 62 -9.25 2.32 -8.33
N GLN A 63 -9.71 2.52 -9.56
CA GLN A 63 -11.13 2.45 -9.89
C GLN A 63 -11.71 1.09 -9.47
N ASP A 64 -12.86 1.13 -8.80
CA ASP A 64 -13.60 -0.03 -8.29
C ASP A 64 -12.85 -0.84 -7.21
N PHE A 65 -11.76 -0.31 -6.66
CA PHE A 65 -11.10 -0.87 -5.49
C PHE A 65 -11.76 -0.37 -4.20
N ASP A 66 -12.07 -1.28 -3.28
CA ASP A 66 -12.42 -0.90 -1.92
C ASP A 66 -11.17 -0.38 -1.19
N ALA A 67 -11.11 0.95 -1.04
CA ALA A 67 -10.00 1.67 -0.43
C ALA A 67 -9.96 1.59 1.12
N THR A 68 -10.84 0.81 1.76
CA THR A 68 -10.78 0.59 3.21
C THR A 68 -9.39 0.11 3.61
N GLY A 69 -8.72 0.81 4.52
CA GLY A 69 -7.37 0.49 4.97
C GLY A 69 -6.26 0.86 3.98
N LEU A 70 -6.55 1.55 2.86
CA LEU A 70 -5.55 2.06 1.94
C LEU A 70 -5.23 3.53 2.25
N ARG A 71 -3.95 3.88 2.31
CA ARG A 71 -3.48 5.26 2.38
C ARG A 71 -2.44 5.50 1.29
N LEU A 72 -2.64 6.53 0.48
CA LEU A 72 -1.61 7.02 -0.44
C LEU A 72 -0.70 8.01 0.29
N ASN A 73 0.60 7.81 0.15
CA ASN A 73 1.63 8.67 0.73
C ASN A 73 2.22 9.61 -0.33
N SER A 74 2.34 9.14 -1.57
CA SER A 74 2.89 9.91 -2.67
C SER A 74 2.38 9.40 -4.01
N VAL A 75 2.20 10.33 -4.94
CA VAL A 75 1.98 10.08 -6.36
C VAL A 75 2.97 10.97 -7.11
N SER A 76 3.77 10.37 -7.99
CA SER A 76 4.68 11.10 -8.88
C SER A 76 4.34 10.80 -10.32
N ILE A 77 4.49 11.82 -11.17
CA ILE A 77 4.22 11.74 -12.60
C ILE A 77 5.50 12.14 -13.33
N THR A 78 5.91 11.32 -14.28
CA THR A 78 7.02 11.62 -15.20
C THR A 78 6.52 11.57 -16.62
N MET A 79 7.02 12.47 -17.48
CA MET A 79 6.70 12.49 -18.90
C MET A 79 7.95 12.14 -19.70
N SER A 80 7.86 11.14 -20.57
CA SER A 80 8.94 10.81 -21.50
C SER A 80 9.09 11.91 -22.57
N PRO A 81 10.25 12.01 -23.24
CA PRO A 81 10.42 12.94 -24.37
C PRO A 81 9.41 12.72 -25.51
N GLN A 82 8.84 11.53 -25.62
CA GLN A 82 7.81 11.17 -26.60
C GLN A 82 6.38 11.48 -26.09
N GLY A 83 6.24 12.16 -24.95
CA GLY A 83 4.95 12.56 -24.38
C GLY A 83 4.20 11.44 -23.66
N GLN A 84 4.85 10.33 -23.33
CA GLN A 84 4.23 9.25 -22.56
C GLN A 84 4.28 9.56 -21.06
N PHE A 85 3.19 9.33 -20.34
CA PHE A 85 3.13 9.53 -18.90
C PHE A 85 3.33 8.21 -18.15
N ASP A 86 4.23 8.24 -17.17
CA ASP A 86 4.43 7.17 -16.19
C ASP A 86 4.10 7.70 -14.80
N TYR A 87 3.25 6.96 -14.10
CA TYR A 87 2.77 7.26 -12.76
C TYR A 87 3.44 6.30 -11.79
N THR A 88 3.93 6.79 -10.66
CA THR A 88 4.39 5.96 -9.55
C THR A 88 3.65 6.34 -8.29
N MET A 89 3.00 5.36 -7.67
CA MET A 89 2.29 5.53 -6.41
C MET A 89 3.03 4.81 -5.30
N LYS A 90 3.10 5.46 -4.15
CA LYS A 90 3.59 4.89 -2.90
C LYS A 90 2.53 5.06 -1.85
N GLY A 91 2.32 4.02 -1.05
CA GLY A 91 1.28 4.04 -0.03
C GLY A 91 1.50 3.00 1.04
N SER A 92 0.55 2.97 1.98
CA SER A 92 0.42 1.98 3.04
C SER A 92 -0.92 1.27 2.94
N ILE A 93 -0.91 -0.02 3.26
CA ILE A 93 -2.10 -0.85 3.47
C ILE A 93 -2.11 -1.25 4.92
N TYR A 94 -3.24 -0.97 5.55
CA TYR A 94 -3.56 -1.30 6.92
C TYR A 94 -4.55 -2.45 6.94
N ALA A 95 -4.27 -3.44 7.78
CA ALA A 95 -5.14 -4.59 7.94
C ALA A 95 -5.16 -5.05 9.39
N GLN A 96 -6.21 -5.74 9.80
CA GLN A 96 -6.26 -6.34 11.13
C GLN A 96 -5.41 -7.62 11.18
N ASN A 97 -4.90 -7.91 12.37
CA ASN A 97 -4.26 -9.20 12.68
C ASN A 97 -5.21 -10.38 12.46
#